data_AF-A0A5P8WJU9-F1
#
_entry.id   AF-A0A5P8WJU9-F1
#
_cell.length_a   1.000
_cell.length_b   1.000
_cell.length_c   1.000
_cell.angle_alpha   90.00
_cell.angle_beta   90.00
_cell.angle_gamma   90.00
#
_symmetry.space_group_name_H-M   'P 1'
#
loop_
_entity.id
_entity.type
_entity.pdbx_description
1 polymer ?
#
loop_
_entity_poly.entity_id
_entity_poly.type
_entity_poly.pdbx_seq_one_letter_code
_entity_poly.pdbx_strand_id
1 'polypeptide(L)'
;MYKEDGYMSVSIMSANRLRFVSKDIAGGTIEEMATAADTYTSYCGTYEIQVNKIIHHIQISMYPNWTGIAQERIFALKDDRLLLSAPPDLIDGKQQTAHFVWKRV
;
A
#
# COMPACT_ATOMS: atom_id res chain seq x y z
N MET A 1 0.52 8.35 -3.50
CA MET A 1 0.14 9.61 -4.19
C MET A 1 -1.33 9.88 -3.95
N TYR A 2 -1.71 11.14 -3.76
CA TYR A 2 -3.09 11.62 -3.73
C TYR A 2 -3.24 12.72 -4.77
N LYS A 3 -4.33 12.71 -5.54
CA LYS A 3 -4.62 13.69 -6.59
C LYS A 3 -5.91 14.45 -6.29
N GLU A 4 -5.98 15.70 -6.76
CA GLU A 4 -7.13 16.59 -6.55
C GLU A 4 -8.44 16.07 -7.17
N ASP A 5 -8.35 15.21 -8.18
CA ASP A 5 -9.51 14.55 -8.82
C ASP A 5 -10.03 13.33 -8.05
N GLY A 6 -9.61 13.15 -6.79
CA GLY A 6 -10.14 12.12 -5.89
C GLY A 6 -9.49 10.74 -6.05
N TYR A 7 -8.42 10.63 -6.84
CA TYR A 7 -7.68 9.38 -7.01
C TYR A 7 -6.45 9.30 -6.10
N MET A 8 -6.14 8.07 -5.69
CA MET A 8 -4.96 7.79 -4.89
C MET A 8 -4.28 6.49 -5.31
N SER A 9 -2.99 6.39 -5.01
CA SER A 9 -2.22 5.18 -5.14
C SER A 9 -1.23 5.01 -4.00
N VAL A 10 -0.94 3.77 -3.63
CA VAL A 10 0.13 3.38 -2.72
C VAL A 10 1.00 2.39 -3.44
N SER A 11 2.31 2.63 -3.41
CA SER A 11 3.33 1.70 -3.90
C SER A 11 4.48 1.75 -2.90
N ILE A 12 4.79 0.60 -2.31
CA ILE A 12 5.81 0.47 -1.27
C ILE A 12 6.65 -0.74 -1.61
N MET A 13 7.97 -0.56 -1.57
CA MET A 13 8.94 -1.65 -1.79
C MET A 13 9.98 -1.66 -0.68
N SER A 14 10.51 -2.84 -0.39
CA SER A 14 11.75 -2.97 0.37
C SER A 14 12.90 -2.31 -0.38
N ALA A 15 13.77 -1.60 0.34
CA ALA A 15 14.96 -0.97 -0.23
C ALA A 15 15.94 -1.98 -0.85
N ASN A 16 15.94 -3.23 -0.35
CA ASN A 16 16.86 -4.29 -0.76
C ASN A 16 16.19 -5.34 -1.66
N ARG A 17 15.22 -4.94 -2.48
CA ARG A 17 14.51 -5.84 -3.39
C ARG A 17 15.47 -6.44 -4.43
N LEU A 18 15.48 -7.77 -4.52
CA LEU A 18 16.28 -8.51 -5.50
C LEU A 18 15.75 -8.32 -6.92
N ARG A 19 16.65 -8.26 -7.89
CA ARG A 19 16.34 -8.29 -9.32
C ARG A 19 16.23 -9.73 -9.79
N PHE A 20 15.42 -9.94 -10.82
CA PHE A 20 15.35 -11.24 -11.49
C PHE A 20 16.65 -11.47 -12.26
N VAL A 21 17.10 -12.72 -12.32
CA VAL A 21 18.24 -13.14 -13.12
C VAL A 21 17.87 -13.09 -14.60
N SER A 22 16.66 -13.55 -14.93
CA SER A 22 16.13 -13.47 -16.29
C SER A 22 15.90 -12.02 -16.71
N LYS A 23 16.19 -11.74 -17.98
CA LYS A 23 15.87 -10.45 -18.62
C LYS A 23 14.52 -10.46 -19.33
N ASP A 24 13.89 -11.64 -19.46
CA ASP A 24 12.55 -11.77 -19.99
C ASP A 24 11.54 -11.42 -18.91
N ILE A 25 10.58 -10.53 -19.23
CA ILE A 25 9.53 -10.09 -18.32
C ILE A 25 8.63 -11.25 -17.85
N ALA A 26 8.53 -12.33 -18.64
CA ALA A 26 7.79 -13.54 -18.30
C ALA A 26 8.68 -14.69 -17.79
N GLY A 27 10.00 -14.48 -17.71
CA GLY A 27 10.98 -15.55 -17.49
C GLY A 27 11.47 -15.72 -16.06
N GLY A 28 10.76 -15.19 -15.05
CA GLY A 28 11.14 -15.34 -13.64
C GLY A 28 10.81 -16.72 -13.07
N THR A 29 11.63 -17.21 -12.13
CA THR A 29 11.30 -18.45 -11.40
C THR A 29 10.19 -18.22 -10.37
N ILE A 30 9.61 -19.30 -9.85
CA ILE A 30 8.60 -19.22 -8.79
C ILE A 30 9.15 -18.51 -7.55
N GLU A 31 10.40 -18.80 -7.18
CA GLU A 31 11.08 -18.21 -6.02
C GLU A 31 11.33 -16.71 -6.21
N GLU A 32 11.75 -16.30 -7.42
CA GLU A 32 11.91 -14.89 -7.76
C GLU A 32 10.58 -14.14 -7.69
N MET A 33 9.50 -14.74 -8.25
CA MET A 33 8.16 -14.18 -8.21
C MET A 33 7.61 -14.05 -6.78
N ALA A 34 7.79 -15.08 -5.95
CA ALA A 34 7.37 -15.05 -4.55
C ALA A 34 8.14 -13.97 -3.75
N THR A 35 9.46 -13.89 -3.94
CA THR A 35 10.29 -12.86 -3.29
C THR A 35 9.92 -11.45 -3.74
N ALA A 36 9.57 -11.27 -5.01
CA ALA A 36 9.04 -10.02 -5.52
C ALA A 36 7.65 -9.70 -4.95
N ALA A 37 6.77 -10.67 -4.78
CA ALA A 37 5.49 -10.42 -4.12
C ALA A 37 5.69 -10.04 -2.64
N ASP A 38 6.58 -10.72 -1.92
CA ASP A 38 6.78 -10.49 -0.48
C ASP A 38 7.39 -9.12 -0.16
N THR A 39 8.20 -8.56 -1.07
CA THR A 39 8.95 -7.32 -0.84
C THR A 39 8.35 -6.08 -1.51
N TYR A 40 7.13 -6.18 -2.05
CA TYR A 40 6.40 -5.05 -2.64
C TYR A 40 4.92 -5.17 -2.32
N THR A 41 4.26 -4.03 -2.19
CA THR A 41 2.81 -3.99 -2.20
C THR A 41 2.35 -2.72 -2.88
N SER A 42 1.25 -2.82 -3.60
CA SER A 42 0.59 -1.66 -4.17
C SER A 42 -0.89 -1.83 -4.28
N TYR A 43 -1.59 -0.72 -4.12
CA TYR A 43 -3.02 -0.63 -4.38
C TYR A 43 -3.37 0.80 -4.81
N CYS A 44 -4.46 0.94 -5.57
CA CYS A 44 -4.94 2.25 -5.99
C CYS A 44 -6.47 2.24 -6.15
N GLY A 45 -7.03 3.44 -6.20
CA GLY A 45 -8.44 3.67 -6.39
C GLY A 45 -8.81 5.10 -6.06
N THR A 46 -10.02 5.32 -5.56
CA THR A 46 -10.45 6.64 -5.10
C THR A 46 -10.27 6.80 -3.61
N TYR A 47 -10.33 8.04 -3.13
CA TYR A 47 -10.35 8.32 -1.70
C TYR A 47 -11.35 9.42 -1.35
N GLU A 48 -11.81 9.36 -0.12
CA GLU A 48 -12.54 10.44 0.52
C GLU A 48 -11.90 10.80 1.86
N ILE A 49 -11.95 12.08 2.22
CA ILE A 49 -11.48 12.58 3.51
C ILE A 49 -12.69 12.82 4.38
N GLN A 50 -12.67 12.24 5.58
CA GLN A 50 -13.59 12.51 6.66
C GLN A 50 -12.85 13.22 7.81
N VAL A 51 -13.57 13.65 8.86
CA VAL A 51 -13.04 14.52 9.92
C VAL A 51 -11.73 14.00 10.54
N ASN A 52 -11.62 12.70 10.80
CA ASN A 52 -10.47 12.08 11.47
C ASN A 52 -9.84 10.92 10.69
N LYS A 53 -10.33 10.64 9.49
CA LYS A 53 -9.90 9.48 8.69
C LYS A 53 -9.95 9.76 7.19
N ILE A 54 -9.16 9.01 6.46
CA ILE A 54 -9.23 8.89 5.01
C ILE A 54 -9.76 7.49 4.70
N ILE A 55 -10.70 7.38 3.79
CA ILE A 55 -11.17 6.10 3.27
C ILE A 55 -10.58 5.88 1.90
N HIS A 56 -9.90 4.75 1.71
CA HIS A 56 -9.41 4.29 0.40
C HIS A 56 -10.41 3.30 -0.18
N HIS A 57 -11.02 3.62 -1.32
CA HIS A 57 -11.87 2.69 -2.07
C HIS A 57 -11.00 1.97 -3.09
N ILE A 58 -10.61 0.74 -2.78
CA ILE A 58 -9.58 0.03 -3.55
C ILE A 58 -10.20 -0.55 -4.83
N GLN A 59 -9.64 -0.16 -5.97
CA GLN A 59 -10.05 -0.62 -7.30
C GLN A 59 -9.07 -1.63 -7.89
N ILE A 60 -7.78 -1.50 -7.57
CA ILE A 60 -6.71 -2.40 -8.00
C ILE A 60 -5.81 -2.64 -6.79
N SER A 61 -5.43 -3.90 -6.55
CA SER A 61 -4.56 -4.27 -5.43
C SER A 61 -3.68 -5.45 -5.80
N MET A 62 -2.43 -5.44 -5.34
CA MET A 62 -1.55 -6.60 -5.40
C MET A 62 -2.08 -7.75 -4.52
N TYR A 63 -2.73 -7.42 -3.40
CA TYR A 63 -3.45 -8.40 -2.58
C TYR A 63 -4.91 -8.44 -3.06
N PRO A 64 -5.35 -9.47 -3.80
CA PRO A 64 -6.62 -9.43 -4.53
C PRO A 64 -7.83 -9.24 -3.64
N ASN A 65 -7.78 -9.76 -2.41
CA ASN A 65 -8.88 -9.69 -1.44
C ASN A 65 -9.23 -8.26 -1.02
N TRP A 66 -8.37 -7.28 -1.27
CA TRP A 66 -8.69 -5.87 -1.01
C TRP A 66 -9.43 -5.19 -2.16
N THR A 67 -9.48 -5.80 -3.35
CA THR A 67 -10.20 -5.23 -4.49
C THR A 67 -11.68 -5.10 -4.18
N GLY A 68 -12.23 -3.90 -4.38
CA GLY A 68 -13.64 -3.58 -4.10
C GLY A 68 -13.95 -3.24 -2.64
N ILE A 69 -12.95 -3.26 -1.74
CA ILE A 69 -13.14 -2.98 -0.32
C ILE A 69 -12.75 -1.53 0.01
N ALA A 70 -13.44 -0.95 0.99
CA ALA A 70 -13.07 0.32 1.62
C ALA A 70 -12.13 0.08 2.80
N GLN A 71 -10.98 0.74 2.77
CA GLN A 71 -9.95 0.66 3.80
C GLN A 71 -9.85 1.99 4.54
N GLU A 72 -10.13 1.98 5.85
CA GLU A 72 -10.03 3.17 6.68
C GLU A 72 -8.59 3.43 7.12
N ARG A 73 -8.18 4.70 7.13
CA ARG A 73 -6.88 5.14 7.64
C ARG A 73 -7.10 6.34 8.55
N ILE A 74 -6.68 6.24 9.81
CA ILE A 74 -6.51 7.42 10.66
C ILE A 74 -5.31 8.18 10.10
N PHE A 75 -5.42 9.50 9.99
CA PHE A 75 -4.34 10.33 9.48
C PHE A 75 -3.94 11.43 10.46
N ALA A 76 -2.67 11.81 10.40
CA ALA A 76 -2.16 12.99 11.06
C ALA A 76 -1.22 13.73 10.10
N LEU A 77 -1.39 15.05 10.00
CA LEU A 77 -0.48 15.93 9.28
C LEU A 77 0.37 16.68 10.30
N LYS A 78 1.69 16.61 10.13
CA LYS A 78 2.64 17.40 10.92
C LYS A 78 3.73 17.92 9.98
N ASP A 79 3.85 19.23 9.88
CA ASP A 79 4.78 19.90 8.98
C ASP A 79 4.60 19.43 7.53
N ASP A 80 5.64 18.84 6.94
CA ASP A 80 5.64 18.25 5.60
C ASP A 80 5.37 16.75 5.59
N ARG A 81 4.90 16.18 6.71
CA ARG A 81 4.68 14.73 6.86
C ARG A 81 3.21 14.37 7.00
N LEU A 82 2.84 13.32 6.29
CA LEU A 82 1.57 12.62 6.42
C LEU A 82 1.83 11.27 7.09
N LEU A 83 1.25 11.07 8.27
CA LEU A 83 1.12 9.77 8.91
C LEU A 83 -0.24 9.18 8.56
N LEU A 84 -0.26 7.91 8.13
CA LEU A 84 -1.46 7.10 8.00
C LEU A 84 -1.32 5.87 8.90
N SER A 85 -2.38 5.49 9.61
CA SER A 85 -2.45 4.23 10.34
C SER A 85 -3.74 3.49 10.03
N ALA A 86 -3.63 2.20 9.77
CA ALA A 86 -4.81 1.33 9.68
C ALA A 86 -5.37 1.06 11.09
N PRO A 87 -6.67 0.73 11.24
CA PRO A 87 -7.14 0.06 12.44
C PRO A 87 -6.34 -1.23 12.72
N PRO A 88 -6.21 -1.66 13.99
CA PRO A 88 -5.56 -2.93 14.31
C PRO A 88 -6.26 -4.09 13.60
N ASP A 89 -5.48 -4.98 13.00
CA ASP A 89 -5.97 -6.18 12.33
C ASP A 89 -5.16 -7.41 12.77
N LEU A 90 -5.72 -8.60 12.56
CA LEU A 90 -5.06 -9.86 12.87
C LEU A 90 -4.17 -10.28 11.70
N ILE A 91 -2.86 -10.08 11.84
CA ILE A 91 -1.85 -10.43 10.83
C ILE A 91 -0.91 -11.45 11.45
N ASP A 92 -0.83 -12.64 10.84
CA ASP A 92 -0.04 -13.78 11.33
C ASP A 92 -0.34 -14.13 12.81
N GLY A 93 -1.64 -14.15 13.15
CA GLY A 93 -2.13 -14.45 14.50
C GLY A 93 -1.81 -13.38 15.56
N LYS A 94 -1.23 -12.24 15.17
CA LYS A 94 -0.91 -11.12 16.06
C LYS A 94 -1.74 -9.90 15.69
N GLN A 95 -2.18 -9.15 16.70
CA GLN A 95 -2.73 -7.82 16.45
C GLN A 95 -1.59 -6.92 15.97
N GLN A 96 -1.77 -6.36 14.78
CA GLN A 96 -0.79 -5.48 14.14
C GLN A 96 -1.48 -4.23 13.63
N THR A 97 -0.75 -3.12 13.64
CA THR A 97 -1.20 -1.84 13.07
C THR A 97 -0.15 -1.38 12.07
N ALA A 98 -0.55 -1.21 10.81
CA ALA A 98 0.32 -0.68 9.78
C ALA A 98 0.41 0.85 9.89
N HIS A 99 1.64 1.39 9.88
CA HIS A 99 1.92 2.82 9.87
C HIS A 99 2.67 3.21 8.60
N PHE A 100 2.20 4.26 7.92
CA PHE A 100 2.84 4.81 6.73
C PHE A 100 3.20 6.27 7.00
N VAL A 101 4.47 6.63 6.78
CA VAL A 101 4.96 8.00 6.91
C VAL A 101 5.44 8.48 5.56
N TRP A 102 4.75 9.47 5.02
CA TRP A 102 5.10 10.12 3.76
C TRP A 102 5.62 11.53 4.03
N LYS A 103 6.64 11.95 3.29
CA LYS A 103 7.09 13.33 3.22
C LYS A 103 6.59 13.93 1.91
N ARG A 104 6.05 15.14 1.94
CA ARG A 104 5.72 15.90 0.72
C ARG A 104 7.01 16.16 -0.06
N VAL A 105 6.95 15.94 -1.37
CA VAL A 105 8.01 16.24 -2.35
C VAL A 105 7.52 17.37 -3.25
#